data_AF-A0A0K2DRK1-F1
#
_entry.id   AF-A0A0K2DRK1-F1
#
_cell.length_a   1.000
_cell.length_b   1.000
_cell.length_c   1.000
_cell.angle_alpha   90.00
_cell.angle_beta   90.00
_cell.angle_gamma   90.00
#
_symmetry.space_group_name_H-M   'P 1'
#
loop_
_entity.id
_entity.type
_entity.pdbx_description
1 polymer ?
#
loop_
_entity_poly.entity_id
_entity_poly.type
_entity_poly.pdbx_seq_one_letter_code
_entity_poly.pdbx_strand_id
1 'polypeptide(L)'
;ATAAYTDNILDEYTYYGMDYIKDKYKVDWKNPNDKDKVKATQDIVNDMATEVALNGMEQYEQFPTLMEDHFGGSQRAGVLAAACGLTTSIATGNSNAGLNAWYLCMLLHKEGWSRLGFFGYDLQDQCGSANSLAIRPGEGAIGELRGP
;
A
#
# COMPACT_ATOMS: atom_id res chain seq x y z
N ALA A 1 3.27 -15.32 4.65
CA ALA A 1 4.18 -14.57 5.54
C ALA A 1 5.52 -14.35 4.84
N THR A 2 6.22 -15.41 4.42
CA THR A 2 7.51 -15.33 3.68
C THR A 2 7.52 -14.32 2.54
N ALA A 3 6.46 -14.26 1.74
CA ALA A 3 6.29 -13.30 0.66
C ALA A 3 6.54 -11.81 1.03
N ALA A 4 6.40 -11.44 2.30
CA ALA A 4 6.62 -10.07 2.77
C ALA A 4 8.05 -9.82 3.30
N TYR A 5 8.93 -10.82 3.29
CA TYR A 5 10.30 -10.71 3.82
C TYR A 5 11.33 -11.59 3.10
N THR A 6 10.96 -12.20 1.97
CA THR A 6 11.87 -12.98 1.13
C THR A 6 11.94 -12.38 -0.28
N ASP A 7 13.03 -12.72 -0.98
CA ASP A 7 13.19 -12.49 -2.43
C ASP A 7 13.18 -11.02 -2.88
N ASN A 8 13.23 -10.08 -1.93
CA ASN A 8 13.27 -8.62 -2.10
C ASN A 8 12.11 -8.04 -2.93
N ILE A 9 11.01 -8.78 -3.10
CA ILE A 9 9.90 -8.35 -3.96
C ILE A 9 9.19 -7.14 -3.33
N LEU A 10 8.90 -7.20 -2.03
CA LEU A 10 8.31 -6.07 -1.32
C LEU A 10 9.27 -4.88 -1.25
N ASP A 11 10.55 -5.15 -1.01
CA ASP A 11 11.61 -4.14 -0.94
C ASP A 11 11.69 -3.35 -2.24
N GLU A 12 11.71 -4.03 -3.39
CA GLU A 12 11.79 -3.41 -4.72
C GLU A 12 10.61 -2.45 -4.95
N TYR A 13 9.38 -2.89 -4.69
CA TYR A 13 8.19 -2.05 -4.88
C TYR A 13 8.15 -0.87 -3.91
N THR A 14 8.64 -1.08 -2.69
CA THR A 14 8.73 -0.02 -1.69
C THR A 14 9.79 1.01 -2.08
N TYR A 15 10.96 0.58 -2.53
CA TYR A 15 12.02 1.47 -2.99
C TYR A 15 11.64 2.24 -4.25
N TYR A 16 10.92 1.61 -5.18
CA TYR A 16 10.30 2.32 -6.29
C TYR A 16 9.38 3.45 -5.80
N GLY A 17 8.50 3.16 -4.84
CA GLY A 17 7.66 4.18 -4.21
C GLY A 17 8.46 5.29 -3.51
N MET A 18 9.57 4.94 -2.85
CA MET A 18 10.48 5.90 -2.22
C MET A 18 11.14 6.84 -3.23
N ASP A 19 11.58 6.32 -4.38
CA ASP A 19 12.14 7.14 -5.46
C ASP A 19 11.06 8.01 -6.11
N TYR A 20 9.83 7.49 -6.27
CA TYR A 20 8.70 8.28 -6.77
C TYR A 20 8.39 9.50 -5.89
N ILE A 21 8.28 9.33 -4.58
CA ILE A 21 7.97 10.44 -3.66
C ILE A 21 9.14 11.43 -3.55
N LYS A 22 10.37 10.95 -3.71
CA LYS A 22 11.55 11.81 -3.78
C LYS A 22 11.54 12.66 -5.05
N ASP A 23 11.27 12.07 -6.21
CA ASP A 23 11.34 12.77 -7.48
C ASP A 23 10.17 13.71 -7.69
N LYS A 24 8.95 13.27 -7.37
CA LYS A 24 7.73 14.07 -7.59
C LYS A 24 7.44 15.05 -6.47
N TYR A 25 7.58 14.63 -5.22
CA TYR A 25 7.19 15.41 -4.04
C TYR A 25 8.35 16.00 -3.25
N LYS A 26 9.60 15.72 -3.64
CA LYS A 26 10.82 16.19 -2.98
C LYS A 26 10.92 15.75 -1.51
N VAL A 27 10.32 14.60 -1.18
CA VAL A 27 10.43 13.99 0.15
C VAL A 27 11.80 13.32 0.26
N ASP A 28 12.64 13.80 1.19
CA ASP A 28 13.86 13.09 1.56
C ASP A 28 13.54 11.99 2.57
N TRP A 29 13.27 10.79 2.04
CA TRP A 29 13.00 9.60 2.85
C TRP A 29 14.25 9.07 3.56
N LYS A 30 15.46 9.46 3.13
CA LYS A 30 16.73 9.05 3.77
C LYS A 30 17.10 9.95 4.95
N ASN A 31 16.70 11.22 4.90
CA ASN A 31 16.85 12.17 6.01
C ASN A 31 15.48 12.75 6.39
N PRO A 32 14.66 12.00 7.15
CA PRO A 32 13.31 12.43 7.47
C PRO A 32 13.29 13.74 8.26
N ASN A 33 12.48 14.69 7.78
CA ASN A 33 12.23 15.98 8.41
C ASN A 33 10.74 16.31 8.34
N ASP A 34 10.23 17.07 9.31
CA ASP A 34 8.82 17.47 9.41
C ASP A 34 8.41 18.41 8.28
N LYS A 35 9.35 19.20 7.74
CA LYS A 35 9.09 20.15 6.66
C LYS A 35 8.98 19.50 5.29
N ASP A 36 9.51 18.29 5.14
CA ASP A 36 9.62 17.58 3.87
C ASP A 36 8.49 16.54 3.74
N LYS A 37 7.33 16.81 4.37
CA LYS A 37 6.14 15.97 4.35
C LYS A 37 5.06 16.59 3.49
N VAL A 38 4.34 15.74 2.78
CA VAL A 38 3.20 16.14 1.96
C VAL A 38 1.94 16.09 2.82
N LYS A 39 1.04 17.07 2.65
CA LYS A 39 -0.23 17.07 3.36
C LYS A 39 -1.04 15.82 2.98
N ALA A 40 -1.51 15.07 3.97
CA ALA A 40 -2.39 13.93 3.76
C ALA A 40 -3.75 14.39 3.19
N THR A 41 -3.94 14.21 1.88
CA THR A 41 -5.21 14.43 1.17
C THR A 41 -5.56 13.20 0.34
N GLN A 42 -6.83 13.04 -0.03
CA GLN A 42 -7.26 11.94 -0.88
C GLN A 42 -6.56 11.96 -2.25
N ASP A 43 -6.26 13.12 -2.80
CA ASP A 43 -5.53 13.24 -4.07
C ASP A 43 -4.11 12.67 -3.97
N ILE A 44 -3.42 12.90 -2.85
CA ILE A 44 -2.09 12.34 -2.59
C ILE A 44 -2.15 10.83 -2.40
N VAL A 45 -3.15 10.34 -1.69
CA VAL A 45 -3.40 8.89 -1.53
C VAL A 45 -3.67 8.25 -2.90
N ASN A 46 -4.56 8.85 -3.69
CA ASN A 46 -4.92 8.36 -5.02
C ASN A 46 -3.69 8.29 -5.93
N ASP A 47 -2.87 9.33 -5.94
CA ASP A 47 -1.68 9.42 -6.77
C ASP A 47 -0.63 8.35 -6.39
N MET A 48 -0.18 8.36 -5.13
CA MET A 48 0.90 7.48 -4.68
C MET A 48 0.49 6.00 -4.69
N ALA A 49 -0.71 5.68 -4.24
CA ALA A 49 -1.17 4.29 -4.22
C ALA A 49 -1.42 3.75 -5.64
N THR A 50 -1.97 4.58 -6.55
CA THR A 50 -2.21 4.13 -7.93
C THR A 50 -0.89 3.88 -8.65
N GLU A 51 0.07 4.79 -8.55
CA GLU A 51 1.38 4.62 -9.19
C GLU A 51 2.07 3.34 -8.72
N VAL A 52 2.21 3.17 -7.40
CA VAL A 52 2.93 2.03 -6.83
C VAL A 52 2.18 0.72 -7.06
N ALA A 53 0.85 0.73 -7.01
CA ALA A 53 0.06 -0.46 -7.32
C ALA A 53 0.23 -0.88 -8.79
N LEU A 54 0.13 0.07 -9.73
CA LEU A 54 0.30 -0.22 -11.16
C LEU A 54 1.71 -0.74 -11.45
N ASN A 55 2.75 -0.07 -10.92
CA ASN A 55 4.13 -0.55 -11.07
C ASN A 55 4.29 -1.98 -10.56
N GLY A 56 3.87 -2.26 -9.33
CA GLY A 56 4.01 -3.60 -8.77
C GLY A 56 3.19 -4.66 -9.52
N MET A 57 2.00 -4.32 -10.01
CA MET A 57 1.20 -5.22 -10.86
C MET A 57 1.92 -5.50 -12.19
N GLU A 58 2.45 -4.48 -12.84
CA GLU A 58 3.26 -4.63 -14.05
C GLU A 58 4.49 -5.50 -13.81
N GLN A 59 5.17 -5.40 -12.65
CA GLN A 59 6.31 -6.26 -12.32
C GLN A 59 5.90 -7.74 -12.28
N TYR A 60 4.78 -8.07 -11.63
CA TYR A 60 4.26 -9.44 -11.64
C TYR A 60 3.86 -9.94 -13.04
N GLU A 61 3.38 -9.05 -13.92
CA GLU A 61 3.01 -9.39 -15.30
C GLU A 61 4.24 -9.55 -16.21
N GLN A 62 5.26 -8.72 -16.02
CA GLN A 62 6.50 -8.71 -16.81
C GLN A 62 7.42 -9.89 -16.45
N PHE A 63 7.43 -10.30 -15.18
CA PHE A 63 8.29 -11.37 -14.67
C PHE A 63 7.45 -12.56 -14.20
N PRO A 64 7.19 -13.56 -15.06
CA PRO A 64 6.40 -14.74 -14.70
C PRO A 64 6.92 -15.49 -13.47
N THR A 65 8.23 -15.46 -13.23
CA THR A 65 8.85 -16.03 -12.03
C THR A 65 8.39 -15.36 -10.73
N LEU A 66 8.10 -14.05 -10.74
CA LEU A 66 7.51 -13.36 -9.58
C LEU A 66 6.07 -13.82 -9.34
N MET A 67 5.30 -14.02 -10.41
CA MET A 67 3.93 -14.51 -10.30
C MET A 67 3.88 -15.97 -9.83
N GLU A 68 4.88 -16.78 -10.17
CA GLU A 68 5.05 -18.14 -9.67
C GLU A 68 5.52 -18.19 -8.21
N ASP A 69 6.49 -17.36 -7.83
CA ASP A 69 7.00 -17.28 -6.45
C ASP A 69 5.89 -16.84 -5.48
N HIS A 70 5.20 -15.75 -5.81
CA HIS A 70 3.98 -15.33 -5.13
C HIS A 70 2.74 -15.94 -5.80
N PHE A 71 2.68 -17.27 -5.90
CA PHE A 71 1.58 -18.00 -6.54
C PHE A 71 0.20 -17.67 -5.94
N GLY A 72 0.14 -17.45 -4.62
CA GLY A 72 -1.08 -17.11 -3.90
C GLY A 72 -1.47 -15.65 -4.07
N GLY A 73 -2.72 -15.40 -4.46
CA GLY A 73 -3.25 -14.04 -4.61
C GLY A 73 -3.09 -13.18 -3.37
N SER A 74 -3.29 -13.76 -2.17
CA SER A 74 -3.11 -13.08 -0.88
C SER A 74 -1.67 -12.63 -0.61
N GLN A 75 -0.67 -13.36 -1.14
CA GLN A 75 0.73 -12.95 -1.04
C GLN A 75 0.95 -11.68 -1.85
N ARG A 76 0.51 -11.67 -3.11
CA ARG A 76 0.60 -10.50 -3.99
C ARG A 76 -0.19 -9.31 -3.45
N ALA A 77 -1.40 -9.55 -2.95
CA ALA A 77 -2.26 -8.51 -2.39
C ALA A 77 -1.61 -7.83 -1.19
N GLY A 78 -1.09 -8.61 -0.24
CA GLY A 78 -0.39 -8.08 0.92
C GLY A 78 0.88 -7.30 0.55
N VAL A 79 1.67 -7.80 -0.40
CA VAL A 79 2.91 -7.14 -0.85
C VAL A 79 2.63 -5.82 -1.56
N LEU A 80 1.69 -5.80 -2.51
CA LEU A 80 1.33 -4.58 -3.25
C LEU A 80 0.74 -3.52 -2.31
N ALA A 81 -0.20 -3.90 -1.45
CA ALA A 81 -0.84 -2.96 -0.54
C ALA A 81 0.12 -2.45 0.53
N ALA A 82 1.08 -3.28 0.99
CA ALA A 82 2.14 -2.86 1.88
C ALA A 82 3.02 -1.78 1.22
N ALA A 83 3.48 -1.99 -0.01
CA ALA A 83 4.28 -0.99 -0.73
C ALA A 83 3.52 0.35 -0.90
N CYS A 84 2.24 0.29 -1.28
CA CYS A 84 1.39 1.49 -1.42
C CYS A 84 1.18 2.22 -0.09
N GLY A 85 0.88 1.47 0.97
CA GLY A 85 0.66 1.99 2.31
C GLY A 85 1.92 2.62 2.91
N LEU A 86 3.07 1.96 2.76
CA LEU A 86 4.37 2.48 3.20
C LEU A 86 4.75 3.76 2.45
N THR A 87 4.59 3.77 1.12
CA THR A 87 4.87 4.95 0.29
C THR A 87 4.11 6.17 0.76
N THR A 88 2.79 6.01 0.96
CA THR A 88 1.93 7.12 1.39
C THR A 88 2.19 7.51 2.84
N SER A 89 2.44 6.54 3.73
CA SER A 89 2.75 6.81 5.15
C SER A 89 4.03 7.63 5.29
N ILE A 90 5.08 7.24 4.59
CA ILE A 90 6.40 7.90 4.67
C ILE A 90 6.32 9.31 4.07
N ALA A 91 5.64 9.47 2.94
CA ALA A 91 5.50 10.77 2.29
C ALA A 91 4.69 11.77 3.11
N THR A 92 3.66 11.30 3.82
CA THR A 92 2.71 12.17 4.52
C THR A 92 2.98 12.30 6.02
N GLY A 93 3.72 11.36 6.62
CA GLY A 93 3.85 11.25 8.07
C GLY A 93 2.52 10.93 8.76
N ASN A 94 1.59 10.26 8.06
CA ASN A 94 0.26 9.96 8.56
C ASN A 94 -0.11 8.50 8.28
N SER A 95 -0.27 7.72 9.36
CA SER A 95 -0.60 6.29 9.31
C SER A 95 -1.95 6.00 8.65
N ASN A 96 -2.97 6.83 8.90
CA ASN A 96 -4.29 6.65 8.29
C ASN A 96 -4.30 6.97 6.78
N ALA A 97 -3.44 7.88 6.31
CA ALA A 97 -3.24 8.08 4.88
C ALA A 97 -2.61 6.83 4.24
N GLY A 98 -1.66 6.20 4.92
CA GLY A 98 -1.13 4.89 4.55
C GLY A 98 -2.19 3.79 4.50
N LEU A 99 -3.08 3.72 5.51
CA LEU A 99 -4.19 2.76 5.50
C LEU A 99 -5.14 3.00 4.31
N ASN A 100 -5.46 4.26 3.98
CA ASN A 100 -6.25 4.56 2.80
C ASN A 100 -5.56 4.11 1.51
N ALA A 101 -4.24 4.26 1.41
CA ALA A 101 -3.47 3.77 0.27
C ALA A 101 -3.44 2.24 0.18
N TRP A 102 -3.32 1.54 1.31
CA TRP A 102 -3.47 0.08 1.40
C TRP A 102 -4.82 -0.36 0.83
N TYR A 103 -5.91 0.22 1.33
CA TYR A 103 -7.26 -0.17 0.90
C TYR A 103 -7.54 0.19 -0.56
N LEU A 104 -7.05 1.34 -1.05
CA LEU A 104 -7.15 1.68 -2.46
C LEU A 104 -6.40 0.69 -3.34
N CYS A 105 -5.18 0.28 -2.95
CA CYS A 105 -4.42 -0.74 -3.66
C CYS A 105 -5.18 -2.06 -3.77
N MET A 106 -5.85 -2.50 -2.70
CA MET A 106 -6.66 -3.72 -2.73
C MET A 106 -7.81 -3.64 -3.75
N LEU A 107 -8.46 -2.48 -3.86
CA LEU A 107 -9.51 -2.26 -4.85
C LEU A 107 -8.95 -2.25 -6.28
N LEU A 108 -7.83 -1.55 -6.52
CA LEU A 108 -7.17 -1.52 -7.84
C LEU A 108 -6.71 -2.91 -8.29
N HIS A 109 -6.09 -3.67 -7.39
CA HIS A 109 -5.66 -5.05 -7.64
C HIS A 109 -6.84 -5.93 -8.02
N LYS A 110 -7.93 -5.87 -7.24
CA LYS A 110 -9.14 -6.67 -7.48
C LYS A 110 -9.70 -6.41 -8.88
N GLU A 111 -9.81 -5.15 -9.28
CA GLU A 111 -10.32 -4.78 -10.61
C GLU A 111 -9.33 -5.12 -11.74
N GLY A 112 -8.02 -4.92 -11.52
CA GLY A 112 -7.02 -5.15 -12.56
C GLY A 112 -6.79 -6.63 -12.90
N TRP A 113 -6.92 -7.54 -11.94
CA TRP A 113 -6.74 -8.99 -12.18
C TRP A 113 -8.01 -9.84 -12.03
N SER A 114 -9.15 -9.22 -11.74
CA SER A 114 -10.42 -9.91 -11.45
C SER A 114 -10.29 -10.96 -10.33
N ARG A 115 -9.31 -10.77 -9.45
CA ARG A 115 -8.99 -11.63 -8.30
C ARG A 115 -8.19 -10.84 -7.28
N LEU A 116 -8.20 -11.28 -6.03
CA LEU A 116 -7.43 -10.66 -4.96
C LEU A 116 -6.77 -11.74 -4.09
N GLY A 117 -7.38 -12.12 -2.97
CA GLY A 117 -6.87 -13.12 -2.04
C GLY A 117 -7.77 -14.35 -1.91
N PHE A 118 -7.57 -15.08 -0.82
CA PHE A 118 -8.42 -16.21 -0.44
C PHE A 118 -9.84 -15.75 -0.04
N PHE A 119 -10.74 -16.71 0.16
CA PHE A 119 -12.12 -16.42 0.60
C PHE A 119 -12.17 -15.68 1.95
N GLY A 120 -12.63 -14.43 1.95
CA GLY A 120 -12.67 -13.59 3.15
C GLY A 120 -11.38 -12.85 3.47
N TYR A 121 -10.36 -12.93 2.59
CA TYR A 121 -9.15 -12.12 2.69
C TYR A 121 -9.48 -10.63 2.80
N ASP A 122 -10.41 -10.16 1.98
CA ASP A 122 -10.78 -8.76 1.84
C ASP A 122 -11.88 -8.29 2.80
N LEU A 123 -12.21 -9.06 3.85
CA LEU A 123 -13.22 -8.62 4.84
C LEU A 123 -12.84 -7.25 5.44
N GLN A 124 -11.60 -7.10 5.86
CA GLN A 124 -11.12 -5.82 6.38
C GLN A 124 -10.96 -4.77 5.27
N ASP A 125 -10.58 -5.19 4.05
CA ASP A 125 -10.27 -4.28 2.97
C ASP A 125 -11.53 -3.65 2.36
N GLN A 126 -12.66 -4.38 2.33
CA GLN A 126 -13.97 -3.85 1.94
C GLN A 126 -14.53 -2.87 2.98
N CYS A 127 -14.24 -3.07 4.27
CA CYS A 127 -14.62 -2.13 5.34
C CYS A 127 -13.62 -0.97 5.49
N GLY A 128 -12.41 -1.13 4.95
CA GLY A 128 -11.25 -0.32 5.27
C GLY A 128 -11.41 1.16 4.95
N SER A 129 -11.85 1.48 3.73
CA SER A 129 -12.04 2.86 3.26
C SER A 129 -13.07 3.64 4.09
N ALA A 130 -14.07 2.96 4.65
CA ALA A 130 -15.07 3.59 5.51
C ALA A 130 -14.56 3.77 6.96
N ASN A 131 -13.75 2.82 7.46
CA ASN A 131 -13.30 2.77 8.85
C ASN A 131 -11.96 3.48 9.11
N SER A 132 -11.18 3.80 8.08
CA SER A 132 -9.84 4.41 8.20
C SER A 132 -9.87 5.77 8.94
N LEU A 133 -10.89 6.57 8.69
CA LEU A 133 -11.11 7.91 9.29
C LEU A 133 -12.41 8.00 10.09
N ALA A 134 -13.06 6.86 10.36
CA ALA A 134 -14.24 6.83 11.21
C ALA A 134 -13.90 7.30 12.63
N ILE A 135 -14.90 7.88 13.30
CA ILE A 135 -14.83 8.26 14.72
C ILE A 135 -15.84 7.49 15.58
N ARG A 136 -16.54 6.52 14.97
CA ARG A 136 -17.58 5.74 15.65
C ARG A 136 -16.95 4.68 16.56
N PRO A 137 -17.58 4.37 17.70
CA PRO A 137 -17.17 3.24 18.54
C PRO A 137 -17.14 1.94 17.74
N GLY A 138 -16.09 1.14 17.90
CA GLY A 138 -15.93 -0.14 17.19
C GLY A 138 -15.44 -0.03 15.74
N GLU A 139 -15.13 1.18 15.24
CA GLU A 139 -14.62 1.39 13.88
C GLU A 139 -13.34 2.24 13.86
N GLY A 140 -13.41 3.40 14.53
CA GLY A 140 -12.39 4.45 14.43
C GLY A 140 -11.22 4.25 15.37
N ALA A 141 -10.01 4.14 14.80
CA ALA A 141 -8.74 4.24 15.52
C ALA A 141 -7.64 4.77 14.60
N ILE A 142 -6.71 5.56 15.14
CA ILE A 142 -5.45 5.90 14.43
C ILE A 142 -4.63 4.63 14.22
N GLY A 143 -3.89 4.55 13.11
CA GLY A 143 -3.20 3.33 12.68
C GLY A 143 -2.33 2.70 13.77
N GLU A 144 -1.64 3.54 14.55
CA GLU A 144 -0.74 3.13 15.64
C GLU A 144 -1.46 2.48 16.83
N LEU A 145 -2.76 2.73 17.01
CA LEU A 145 -3.57 2.15 18.10
C LEU A 145 -4.43 0.96 17.64
N ARG A 146 -4.38 0.60 16.35
CA ARG A 146 -5.04 -0.59 15.82
C ARG A 146 -4.22 -1.84 16.19
N GLY A 147 -4.87 -3.00 16.19
CA GLY A 147 -4.21 -4.27 16.43
C GLY A 147 -5.18 -5.46 16.35
N PRO A 148 -4.65 -6.70 16.42
CA PRO A 148 -5.44 -7.93 16.54
C PRO A 148 -6.22 -8.04 17.86
#